data_AF-A0A534SMG5-F1
#
_entry.id   AF-A0A534SMG5-F1
#
_cell.length_a   1.000
_cell.length_b   1.000
_cell.length_c   1.000
_cell.angle_alpha   90.00
_cell.angle_beta   90.00
_cell.angle_gamma   90.00
#
_symmetry.space_group_name_H-M   'P 1'
#
loop_
_entity.id
_entity.type
_entity.pdbx_description
1 polymer ?
#
loop_
_entity_poly.entity_id
_entity_poly.type
_entity_poly.pdbx_seq_one_letter_code
_entity_poly.pdbx_strand_id
1 'polypeptide(L)'
;MTRDARPLIGVTADISEVPRGLKNHREATLFVPQRYLHAIERAGAIPLILPANSSTSALRRLVSGGNFDIHPRYYGEIPLKELGVVKAQRTEFELEMTATALAQDLPVLGICGGAQAINVALGGSLYQDIETQFTGARAHEQSDTKYSGGHRITVQDNTQLHAIVRQRNLEVNTTHH
;
A
#
# COMPACT_ATOMS: atom_id res chain seq x y z
N MET A 1 -31.06 -0.03 15.24
CA MET A 1 -29.91 -0.71 14.59
C MET A 1 -30.16 -0.65 13.09
N THR A 2 -29.57 0.31 12.38
CA THR A 2 -29.77 0.45 10.93
C THR A 2 -28.97 -0.63 10.19
N ARG A 3 -29.68 -1.63 9.69
CA ARG A 3 -29.24 -2.49 8.57
C ARG A 3 -28.89 -1.62 7.35
N ASP A 4 -27.95 -2.09 6.54
CA ASP A 4 -27.76 -1.77 5.11
C ASP A 4 -26.98 -0.52 4.65
N ALA A 5 -26.19 0.15 5.48
CA ALA A 5 -25.22 1.11 4.93
C ALA A 5 -23.98 0.37 4.37
N ARG A 6 -23.72 0.49 3.06
CA ARG A 6 -22.48 0.00 2.44
C ARG A 6 -21.27 0.57 3.20
N PRO A 7 -20.26 -0.23 3.56
CA PRO A 7 -19.12 0.26 4.32
C PRO A 7 -18.30 1.27 3.50
N LEU A 8 -17.91 2.36 4.14
CA LEU A 8 -17.01 3.36 3.56
C LEU A 8 -15.56 2.90 3.77
N ILE A 9 -14.78 2.82 2.69
CA ILE A 9 -13.36 2.45 2.73
C ILE A 9 -12.54 3.63 2.21
N GLY A 10 -11.73 4.22 3.08
CA GLY A 10 -10.75 5.23 2.70
C GLY A 10 -9.58 4.60 1.91
N VAL A 11 -9.25 5.17 0.76
CA VAL A 11 -8.14 4.75 -0.09
C VAL A 11 -7.17 5.89 -0.25
N THR A 12 -5.93 5.68 0.10
CA THR A 12 -4.94 6.75 0.08
C THR A 12 -4.60 7.17 -1.36
N ALA A 13 -4.54 8.48 -1.63
CA ALA A 13 -4.33 9.05 -2.96
C ALA A 13 -2.88 9.51 -3.15
N ASP A 14 -2.29 9.20 -4.29
CA ASP A 14 -0.99 9.78 -4.68
C ASP A 14 -1.19 11.10 -5.43
N ILE A 15 -0.14 11.91 -5.48
CA ILE A 15 -0.13 13.22 -6.14
C ILE A 15 0.85 13.21 -7.32
N SER A 16 0.41 13.72 -8.48
CA SER A 16 1.29 13.96 -9.62
C SER A 16 1.96 15.32 -9.46
N GLU A 17 3.29 15.37 -9.46
CA GLU A 17 4.02 16.64 -9.41
C GLU A 17 3.90 17.43 -10.73
N VAL A 18 3.62 16.76 -11.85
CA VAL A 18 3.31 17.37 -13.16
C VAL A 18 2.34 16.46 -13.93
N PRO A 19 1.25 16.99 -14.52
CA PRO A 19 0.37 16.15 -15.34
C PRO A 19 1.09 15.73 -16.63
N ARG A 20 1.32 14.42 -16.80
CA ARG A 20 1.70 13.87 -18.10
C ARG A 20 0.54 14.06 -19.08
N GLY A 21 0.65 15.05 -19.97
CA GLY A 21 -0.19 15.15 -21.17
C GLY A 21 -1.24 16.26 -21.22
N LEU A 22 -1.44 17.04 -20.15
CA LEU A 22 -2.29 18.25 -20.21
C LEU A 22 -1.41 19.46 -20.45
N LYS A 23 -1.28 19.85 -21.72
CA LYS A 23 -0.37 20.92 -22.19
C LYS A 23 -0.53 22.28 -21.46
N ASN A 24 -1.64 22.50 -20.75
CA ASN A 24 -1.99 23.79 -20.14
C ASN A 24 -2.37 23.73 -18.66
N HIS A 25 -2.15 22.63 -17.93
CA HIS A 25 -2.50 22.55 -16.50
C HIS A 25 -1.21 22.34 -15.70
N ARG A 26 -0.81 23.35 -14.91
CA ARG A 26 0.34 23.28 -13.99
C ARG A 26 -0.06 22.83 -12.59
N GLU A 27 -1.28 22.33 -12.44
CA GLU A 27 -1.84 21.96 -11.15
C GLU A 27 -1.56 20.48 -10.84
N ALA A 28 -1.20 20.22 -9.58
CA ALA A 28 -1.00 18.87 -9.10
C ALA A 28 -2.34 18.12 -9.08
N THR A 29 -2.35 16.86 -9.52
CA THR A 29 -3.55 16.02 -9.56
C THR A 29 -3.43 14.89 -8.55
N LEU A 30 -4.49 14.66 -7.79
CA LEU A 30 -4.63 13.46 -6.97
C LEU A 30 -5.11 12.30 -7.83
N PHE A 31 -4.48 11.14 -7.67
CA PHE A 31 -4.87 9.95 -8.42
C PHE A 31 -4.78 8.69 -7.57
N VAL A 32 -5.65 7.74 -7.90
CA VAL A 32 -5.65 6.36 -7.39
C VAL A 32 -5.85 5.45 -8.60
N PRO A 33 -5.03 4.40 -8.79
CA PRO A 33 -5.29 3.42 -9.83
C PRO A 33 -6.69 2.82 -9.69
N GLN A 34 -7.51 2.92 -10.75
CA GLN A 34 -8.93 2.55 -10.76
C GLN A 34 -9.19 1.12 -10.25
N ARG A 35 -8.23 0.19 -10.43
CA ARG A 35 -8.30 -1.18 -9.92
C ARG A 35 -8.55 -1.27 -8.41
N TYR A 36 -8.03 -0.34 -7.61
CA TYR A 36 -8.27 -0.33 -6.16
C TYR A 36 -9.73 0.02 -5.86
N LEU A 37 -10.27 1.04 -6.54
CA LEU A 37 -11.66 1.46 -6.39
C LEU A 37 -12.62 0.35 -6.83
N HIS A 38 -12.40 -0.23 -8.01
CA HIS A 38 -13.19 -1.35 -8.52
C HIS A 38 -13.16 -2.57 -7.61
N ALA A 39 -12.01 -2.90 -6.99
CA ALA A 39 -11.92 -4.02 -6.07
C ALA A 39 -12.80 -3.82 -4.82
N ILE A 40 -12.83 -2.59 -4.29
CA ILE A 40 -13.67 -2.20 -3.15
C ILE A 40 -15.15 -2.23 -3.53
N GLU A 41 -15.51 -1.67 -4.68
CA GLU A 41 -16.90 -1.66 -5.17
C GLU A 41 -17.44 -3.08 -5.40
N ARG A 42 -16.63 -3.96 -6.01
CA ARG A 42 -16.97 -5.38 -6.19
C ARG A 42 -17.12 -6.14 -4.87
N ALA A 43 -16.47 -5.68 -3.80
CA ALA A 43 -16.65 -6.21 -2.45
C ALA A 43 -17.91 -5.65 -1.74
N GLY A 44 -18.71 -4.82 -2.42
CA GLY A 44 -19.96 -4.25 -1.89
C GLY A 44 -19.77 -2.97 -1.06
N ALA A 45 -18.58 -2.37 -1.11
CA ALA A 45 -18.21 -1.19 -0.34
C ALA A 45 -18.18 0.09 -1.19
N ILE A 46 -18.07 1.25 -0.55
CA ILE A 46 -17.93 2.56 -1.21
C ILE A 46 -16.49 3.05 -0.98
N PRO A 47 -15.67 3.22 -2.03
CA PRO A 47 -14.35 3.79 -1.88
C PRO A 47 -14.41 5.32 -1.73
N LEU A 48 -13.60 5.85 -0.81
CA LEU A 48 -13.39 7.28 -0.62
C LEU A 48 -11.91 7.60 -0.84
N ILE A 49 -11.60 8.46 -1.80
CA ILE A 49 -10.22 8.87 -2.07
C ILE A 49 -9.77 9.83 -0.97
N LEU A 50 -8.65 9.51 -0.31
CA LEU A 50 -8.08 10.29 0.79
C LEU A 50 -6.80 11.01 0.35
N PRO A 51 -6.84 12.34 0.14
CA PRO A 51 -5.65 13.18 0.02
C PRO A 51 -4.70 13.05 1.22
N ALA A 52 -3.38 13.25 1.02
CA ALA A 52 -2.30 13.08 2.00
C ALA A 52 -2.27 14.09 3.18
N ASN A 53 -3.42 14.62 3.56
CA ASN A 53 -3.64 15.59 4.63
C ASN A 53 -5.07 15.51 5.20
N SER A 54 -5.80 14.43 4.87
CA SER A 54 -7.20 14.28 5.26
C SER A 54 -7.32 13.80 6.70
N SER A 55 -7.85 14.64 7.60
CA SER A 55 -8.21 14.17 8.94
C SER A 55 -9.51 13.37 8.87
N THR A 56 -9.41 12.04 8.90
CA THR A 56 -10.58 11.18 9.06
C THR A 56 -10.29 10.23 10.21
N SER A 57 -11.16 10.18 11.21
CA SER A 57 -10.92 9.47 12.47
C SER A 57 -11.77 8.21 12.65
N ALA A 58 -12.60 7.82 11.67
CA ALA A 58 -13.55 6.71 11.86
C ALA A 58 -13.77 5.83 10.61
N LEU A 59 -12.86 5.90 9.63
CA LEU A 59 -12.98 5.13 8.38
C LEU A 59 -12.14 3.85 8.42
N ARG A 60 -12.69 2.75 7.88
CA ARG A 60 -11.90 1.57 7.48
C ARG A 60 -10.97 1.97 6.33
N ARG A 61 -9.77 1.40 6.26
CA ARG A 61 -8.72 1.94 5.38
C ARG A 61 -8.05 0.89 4.51
N LEU A 62 -7.80 1.27 3.26
CA LEU A 62 -6.86 0.64 2.36
C LEU A 62 -5.66 1.58 2.20
N VAL A 63 -4.51 1.16 2.70
CA VAL A 63 -3.23 1.83 2.50
C VAL A 63 -2.67 1.29 1.20
N SER A 64 -2.78 2.06 0.12
CA SER A 64 -2.38 1.55 -1.20
C SER A 64 -0.86 1.47 -1.36
N GLY A 65 -0.13 2.22 -0.53
CA GLY A 65 1.23 2.63 -0.83
C GLY A 65 1.30 3.40 -2.14
N GLY A 66 2.47 3.38 -2.76
CA GLY A 66 2.68 3.89 -4.10
C GLY A 66 3.98 3.35 -4.70
N ASN A 67 4.41 3.96 -5.79
CA ASN A 67 5.69 3.66 -6.42
C ASN A 67 6.80 4.55 -5.83
N PHE A 68 7.00 4.42 -4.53
CA PHE A 68 7.95 5.19 -3.72
C PHE A 68 8.31 4.40 -2.47
N ASP A 69 9.45 4.73 -1.86
CA ASP A 69 9.99 4.04 -0.70
C ASP A 69 9.67 4.78 0.60
N ILE A 70 9.61 4.02 1.69
CA ILE A 70 9.57 4.58 3.04
C ILE A 70 10.98 4.94 3.45
N HIS A 71 11.22 6.22 3.71
CA HIS A 71 12.56 6.67 4.10
C HIS A 71 13.06 5.95 5.38
N PRO A 72 14.29 5.41 5.42
CA PRO A 72 14.81 4.60 6.54
C PRO A 72 14.78 5.22 7.92
N ARG A 73 14.82 6.56 7.98
CA ARG A 73 14.55 7.35 9.20
C ARG A 73 13.30 6.93 9.98
N TYR A 74 12.24 6.43 9.31
CA TYR A 74 11.00 6.03 9.97
C TYR A 74 11.12 4.70 10.73
N TYR A 75 12.17 3.92 10.48
CA TYR A 75 12.46 2.67 11.18
C TYR A 75 13.92 2.60 11.70
N GLY A 76 14.55 3.76 11.91
CA GLY A 76 15.81 3.87 12.66
C GLY A 76 17.09 3.53 11.88
N GLU A 77 17.04 3.55 10.55
CA GLU A 77 18.19 3.21 9.70
C GLU A 77 18.74 4.40 8.90
N ILE A 78 19.99 4.26 8.43
CA ILE A 78 20.67 5.21 7.52
C ILE A 78 20.34 4.81 6.08
N PRO A 79 20.05 5.77 5.17
CA PRO A 79 19.76 5.46 3.78
C PRO A 79 20.94 4.82 3.04
N LEU A 80 20.64 3.74 2.32
CA LEU A 80 21.53 3.12 1.35
C LEU A 80 21.50 3.87 0.02
N LYS A 81 22.46 3.58 -0.86
CA LYS A 81 22.57 4.23 -2.18
C LYS A 81 21.44 3.82 -3.13
N GLU A 82 20.83 2.67 -2.86
CA GLU A 82 19.74 2.05 -3.61
C GLU A 82 18.36 2.66 -3.29
N LEU A 83 18.26 3.49 -2.25
CA LEU A 83 17.00 4.12 -1.86
C LEU A 83 16.40 4.89 -3.05
N GLY A 84 15.18 4.51 -3.42
CA GLY A 84 14.42 5.10 -4.50
C GLY A 84 13.78 6.43 -4.13
N VAL A 85 12.77 6.79 -4.92
CA VAL A 85 12.00 8.04 -4.68
C VAL A 85 11.26 7.92 -3.36
N VAL A 86 11.38 8.92 -2.49
CA VAL A 86 10.63 9.01 -1.23
C VAL A 86 9.58 10.10 -1.29
N LYS A 87 8.43 9.88 -0.62
CA LYS A 87 7.35 10.87 -0.52
C LYS A 87 6.99 11.12 0.95
N ALA A 88 7.78 11.95 1.64
CA ALA A 88 7.67 12.16 3.09
C ALA A 88 6.23 12.47 3.57
N GLN A 89 5.54 13.43 2.94
CA GLN A 89 4.16 13.78 3.30
C GLN A 89 3.19 12.59 3.15
N ARG A 90 3.37 11.80 2.08
CA ARG A 90 2.56 10.61 1.80
C ARG A 90 2.83 9.52 2.84
N THR A 91 4.10 9.28 3.14
CA THR A 91 4.55 8.31 4.14
C THR A 91 4.04 8.68 5.53
N GLU A 92 4.23 9.92 5.98
CA GLU A 92 3.74 10.41 7.27
C GLU A 92 2.23 10.25 7.41
N PHE A 93 1.50 10.65 6.37
CA PHE A 93 0.06 10.44 6.33
C PHE A 93 -0.31 8.96 6.46
N GLU A 94 0.32 8.06 5.70
CA GLU A 94 0.02 6.62 5.76
C GLU A 94 0.38 6.00 7.12
N LEU A 95 1.48 6.42 7.74
CA LEU A 95 1.89 5.95 9.06
C LEU A 95 0.92 6.43 10.16
N GLU A 96 0.59 7.73 10.19
CA GLU A 96 -0.37 8.30 11.16
C GLU A 96 -1.77 7.68 11.01
N MET A 97 -2.21 7.55 9.76
CA MET A 97 -3.50 7.00 9.38
C MET A 97 -3.59 5.52 9.76
N THR A 98 -2.51 4.76 9.61
CA THR A 98 -2.43 3.37 10.06
C THR A 98 -2.44 3.27 11.59
N ALA A 99 -1.59 4.05 12.27
CA ALA A 99 -1.52 4.05 13.73
C ALA A 99 -2.87 4.40 14.37
N THR A 100 -3.56 5.41 13.85
CA THR A 100 -4.89 5.82 14.33
C THR A 100 -5.93 4.71 14.14
N ALA A 101 -5.93 4.05 12.98
CA ALA A 101 -6.88 2.98 12.71
C ALA A 101 -6.66 1.78 13.64
N LEU A 102 -5.40 1.40 13.86
CA LEU A 102 -5.03 0.31 14.76
C LEU A 102 -5.39 0.64 16.21
N ALA A 103 -5.14 1.87 16.66
CA ALA A 103 -5.52 2.33 18.01
C ALA A 103 -7.05 2.30 18.26
N GLN A 104 -7.84 2.32 17.19
CA GLN A 104 -9.31 2.28 17.23
C GLN A 104 -9.90 0.91 16.89
N ASP A 105 -9.07 -0.13 16.73
CA ASP A 105 -9.48 -1.47 16.29
C ASP A 105 -10.25 -1.45 14.95
N LEU A 106 -9.87 -0.54 14.06
CA LEU A 106 -10.43 -0.44 12.71
C LEU A 106 -9.67 -1.34 11.73
N PRO A 107 -10.37 -2.06 10.83
CA PRO A 107 -9.74 -2.84 9.77
C PRO A 107 -8.83 -1.98 8.86
N VAL A 108 -7.61 -2.46 8.65
CA VAL A 108 -6.62 -1.89 7.71
C VAL A 108 -6.15 -2.99 6.74
N LEU A 109 -6.07 -2.66 5.46
CA LEU A 109 -5.43 -3.48 4.43
C LEU A 109 -4.30 -2.69 3.76
N GLY A 110 -3.07 -3.21 3.80
CA GLY A 110 -1.92 -2.64 3.11
C GLY A 110 -1.57 -3.45 1.86
N ILE A 111 -1.30 -2.76 0.74
CA ILE A 111 -0.89 -3.39 -0.52
C ILE A 111 0.48 -2.85 -0.92
N CYS A 112 1.44 -3.74 -1.23
CA CYS A 112 2.82 -3.37 -1.58
C CYS A 112 3.44 -2.43 -0.52
N GLY A 113 3.75 -1.18 -0.87
CA GLY A 113 4.24 -0.17 0.08
C GLY A 113 3.28 0.08 1.26
N GLY A 114 1.99 -0.15 1.11
CA GLY A 114 1.05 -0.07 2.23
C GLY A 114 1.25 -1.16 3.27
N ALA A 115 1.65 -2.37 2.87
CA ALA A 115 2.00 -3.42 3.82
C ALA A 115 3.31 -3.10 4.56
N GLN A 116 4.27 -2.50 3.85
CA GLN A 116 5.50 -1.97 4.46
C GLN A 116 5.18 -0.86 5.47
N ALA A 117 4.27 0.06 5.14
CA ALA A 117 3.84 1.13 6.04
C ALA A 117 3.20 0.58 7.32
N ILE A 118 2.37 -0.47 7.22
CA ILE A 118 1.79 -1.13 8.40
C ILE A 118 2.89 -1.71 9.30
N ASN A 119 3.87 -2.40 8.72
CA ASN A 119 4.99 -2.96 9.47
C ASN A 119 5.79 -1.86 10.20
N VAL A 120 6.14 -0.77 9.50
CA VAL A 120 6.87 0.36 10.08
C VAL A 120 6.06 1.07 11.17
N ALA A 121 4.75 1.26 10.96
CA ALA A 121 3.86 1.85 11.98
C ALA A 121 3.76 1.00 13.26
N LEU A 122 3.99 -0.31 13.15
CA LEU A 122 4.05 -1.25 14.28
C LEU A 122 5.47 -1.41 14.86
N GLY A 123 6.45 -0.63 14.40
CA GLY A 123 7.82 -0.64 14.89
C GLY A 123 8.75 -1.66 14.22
N GLY A 124 8.35 -2.25 13.10
CA GLY A 124 9.20 -3.12 12.29
C GLY A 124 10.18 -2.35 11.39
N SER A 125 11.17 -3.06 10.84
CA SER A 125 12.13 -2.55 9.85
C SER A 125 11.85 -3.09 8.44
N LEU A 126 12.56 -2.57 7.44
CA LEU A 126 12.46 -3.00 6.04
C LEU A 126 13.84 -3.25 5.46
N TYR A 127 13.94 -4.20 4.52
CA TYR A 127 15.01 -4.13 3.54
C TYR A 127 14.75 -2.92 2.64
N GLN A 128 15.74 -2.02 2.54
CA GLN A 128 15.75 -0.87 1.63
C GLN A 128 15.94 -1.32 0.19
N ASP A 129 16.69 -2.41 0.01
CA ASP A 129 16.88 -3.10 -1.26
C ASP A 129 17.18 -4.58 -0.99
N ILE A 130 16.30 -5.45 -1.47
CA ILE A 130 16.34 -6.89 -1.23
C ILE A 130 17.55 -7.51 -1.95
N GLU A 131 17.91 -7.05 -3.14
CA GLU A 131 19.02 -7.62 -3.91
C GLU A 131 20.37 -7.45 -3.21
N THR A 132 20.61 -6.28 -2.63
CA THR A 132 21.86 -5.96 -1.95
C THR A 132 21.91 -6.45 -0.51
N GLN A 133 20.76 -6.55 0.17
CA GLN A 133 20.71 -6.91 1.59
C GLN A 133 20.37 -8.38 1.85
N PHE A 134 19.82 -9.11 0.88
CA PHE A 134 19.43 -10.51 1.04
C PHE A 134 20.08 -11.43 0.00
N THR A 135 21.15 -12.11 0.41
CA THR A 135 21.85 -13.09 -0.44
C THR A 135 20.90 -14.21 -0.90
N GLY A 136 20.79 -14.39 -2.21
CA GLY A 136 19.91 -15.40 -2.81
C GLY A 136 18.47 -14.93 -3.02
N ALA A 137 18.21 -13.62 -2.90
CA ALA A 137 16.96 -13.02 -3.29
C ALA A 137 16.56 -13.38 -4.72
N ARG A 138 15.26 -13.62 -4.92
CA ARG A 138 14.68 -13.65 -6.25
C ARG A 138 14.42 -12.21 -6.70
N ALA A 139 14.46 -11.95 -8.01
CA ALA A 139 14.01 -10.66 -8.53
C ALA A 139 12.53 -10.44 -8.16
N HIS A 140 12.27 -9.36 -7.42
CA HIS A 140 10.92 -8.97 -6.99
C HIS A 140 10.36 -7.77 -7.77
N GLU A 141 11.14 -7.22 -8.70
CA GLU A 141 10.71 -6.21 -9.66
C GLU A 141 10.51 -6.83 -11.05
N GLN A 142 9.26 -6.99 -11.48
CA GLN A 142 8.94 -7.54 -12.81
C GLN A 142 9.07 -6.48 -13.91
N SER A 143 9.80 -6.81 -14.99
CA SER A 143 10.09 -5.89 -16.09
C SER A 143 8.89 -5.55 -16.99
N ASP A 144 8.02 -6.51 -17.34
CA ASP A 144 7.16 -6.32 -18.52
C ASP A 144 5.63 -6.48 -18.33
N THR A 145 5.11 -7.16 -17.30
CA THR A 145 3.67 -7.05 -16.97
C THR A 145 3.37 -7.16 -15.48
N LYS A 146 2.64 -6.17 -14.93
CA LYS A 146 2.09 -6.22 -13.56
C LYS A 146 0.99 -7.26 -13.37
N TYR A 147 0.70 -8.06 -14.41
CA TYR A 147 -0.50 -8.88 -14.54
C TYR A 147 -0.22 -10.37 -14.76
N SER A 148 1.03 -10.77 -15.06
CA SER A 148 1.44 -12.18 -15.03
C SER A 148 2.06 -12.52 -13.67
N GLY A 149 1.67 -13.65 -13.07
CA GLY A 149 2.23 -14.12 -11.80
C GLY A 149 3.76 -14.12 -11.81
N GLY A 150 4.38 -13.39 -10.90
CA GLY A 150 5.82 -13.24 -10.79
C GLY A 150 6.49 -14.33 -9.99
N HIS A 151 5.80 -14.86 -8.98
CA HIS A 151 6.24 -16.05 -8.26
C HIS A 151 5.09 -16.74 -7.54
N ARG A 152 5.39 -17.91 -6.98
CA ARG A 152 4.48 -18.67 -6.12
C ARG A 152 4.75 -18.34 -4.66
N ILE A 153 3.68 -18.14 -3.90
CA ILE A 153 3.72 -18.04 -2.45
C ILE A 153 3.09 -19.26 -1.80
N THR A 154 3.56 -19.58 -0.59
CA THR A 154 2.94 -20.58 0.29
C THR A 154 2.17 -19.85 1.38
N VAL A 155 0.86 -20.03 1.41
CA VAL A 155 -0.01 -19.48 2.44
C VAL A 155 0.03 -20.38 3.66
N GLN A 156 0.38 -19.82 4.82
CA GLN A 156 0.41 -20.55 6.08
C GLN A 156 -1.00 -20.90 6.56
N ASP A 157 -1.19 -22.13 7.05
CA ASP A 157 -2.44 -22.56 7.67
C ASP A 157 -2.78 -21.69 8.90
N ASN A 158 -4.04 -21.69 9.30
CA ASN A 158 -4.53 -20.96 10.49
C ASN A 158 -4.29 -19.43 10.43
N THR A 159 -4.09 -18.87 9.23
CA THR A 159 -4.03 -17.42 9.00
C THR A 159 -5.32 -16.89 8.37
N GLN A 160 -5.55 -15.59 8.50
CA GLN A 160 -6.69 -14.92 7.86
C GLN A 160 -6.64 -15.07 6.34
N LEU A 161 -5.45 -14.99 5.74
CA LEU A 161 -5.29 -15.17 4.29
C LEU A 161 -5.73 -16.58 3.87
N HIS A 162 -5.32 -17.62 4.60
CA HIS A 162 -5.75 -19.00 4.31
C HIS A 162 -7.27 -19.17 4.40
N ALA A 163 -7.91 -18.55 5.39
CA ALA A 163 -9.38 -18.59 5.52
C ALA A 163 -10.10 -17.93 4.33
N ILE A 164 -9.51 -16.88 3.76
CA ILE A 164 -10.06 -16.15 2.60
C ILE A 164 -9.85 -16.94 1.31
N VAL A 165 -8.61 -17.33 1.02
CA VAL A 165 -8.24 -17.91 -0.30
C VAL A 165 -8.47 -19.41 -0.39
N ARG A 166 -8.52 -20.11 0.76
CA ARG A 166 -8.73 -21.57 0.87
C ARG A 166 -7.76 -22.41 0.02
N GLN A 167 -6.56 -21.90 -0.18
CA GLN A 167 -5.50 -22.53 -0.98
C GLN A 167 -4.16 -22.33 -0.28
N ARG A 168 -3.30 -23.34 -0.34
CA ARG A 168 -1.94 -23.27 0.20
C ARG A 168 -0.92 -22.67 -0.75
N ASN A 169 -1.14 -22.79 -2.04
CA ASN A 169 -0.20 -22.31 -3.07
C ASN A 169 -0.93 -21.35 -3.99
N LEU A 170 -0.39 -20.15 -4.16
CA LEU A 170 -0.95 -19.12 -5.04
C LEU A 170 0.14 -18.54 -5.93
N GLU A 171 -0.21 -18.14 -7.14
CA GLU A 171 0.62 -17.27 -7.97
C GLU A 171 0.22 -15.81 -7.74
N VAL A 172 1.22 -14.96 -7.54
CA VAL A 172 1.04 -13.52 -7.28
C VAL A 172 2.01 -12.73 -8.13
N ASN A 173 1.66 -11.49 -8.45
CA ASN A 173 2.59 -10.54 -9.08
C ASN A 173 3.58 -9.99 -8.04
N THR A 174 4.65 -9.36 -8.53
CA THR A 174 5.67 -8.72 -7.69
C THR A 174 6.24 -7.49 -8.40
N THR A 175 6.22 -6.34 -7.72
CA THR A 175 6.70 -5.06 -8.27
C THR A 175 7.31 -4.21 -7.16
N HIS A 176 8.29 -4.76 -6.46
CA HIS A 176 9.00 -4.10 -5.37
C HIS A 176 10.46 -4.58 -5.36
N HIS A 177 11.37 -3.75 -4.87
CA HIS A 177 12.78 -4.09 -4.74
C HIS A 177 13.17 -4.25 -3.28
#